data_AF-A0A5R8ZFW1-F1
#
_entry.id   AF-A0A5R8ZFW1-F1
#
_cell.length_a   1.000
_cell.length_b   1.000
_cell.length_c   1.000
_cell.angle_alpha   90.00
_cell.angle_beta   90.00
_cell.angle_gamma   90.00
#
_symmetry.space_group_name_H-M   'P 1'
#
loop_
_entity.id
_entity.type
_entity.pdbx_description
1 polymer ?
#
loop_
_entity_poly.entity_id
_entity_poly.type
_entity_poly.pdbx_seq_one_letter_code
_entity_poly.pdbx_strand_id
1 'polypeptide(L)'
;MSDQINTLEELSAVAGVEAVAEDIIAREPVRDELGRSYATGKRKDAVARVWIKPGSGKVTVNGREINVYFARPVLQMILRQPFQISGTEDQFDVYATVKGGGLSGQAGAVKHGISKALQLYDPSLRGALKAAGFLTRDSRVVERKKYGKAKARKSFQFSKR
;
A
#
# COMPACT_ATOMS: atom_id res chain seq x y z
N MET A 1 -50.06 11.76 21.58
CA MET A 1 -50.16 11.96 20.12
C MET A 1 -48.88 11.43 19.55
N SER A 2 -48.91 10.17 19.10
CA SER A 2 -47.76 9.47 18.51
C SER A 2 -47.82 9.68 17.01
N ASP A 3 -46.87 10.43 16.46
CA ASP A 3 -46.78 10.66 15.02
C ASP A 3 -46.41 9.34 14.32
N GLN A 4 -47.36 8.77 13.59
CA GLN A 4 -47.15 7.59 12.75
C GLN A 4 -46.46 8.03 11.46
N ILE A 5 -45.23 7.56 11.27
CA ILE A 5 -44.45 7.72 10.04
C ILE A 5 -44.93 6.65 9.06
N ASN A 6 -45.54 7.07 7.95
CA ASN A 6 -46.20 6.16 7.01
C ASN A 6 -45.41 5.97 5.71
N THR A 7 -44.27 6.67 5.54
CA THR A 7 -43.47 6.59 4.32
C THR A 7 -41.97 6.45 4.60
N LEU A 8 -41.26 5.76 3.69
CA LEU A 8 -39.80 5.57 3.77
C LEU A 8 -39.05 6.92 3.63
N GLU A 9 -39.64 7.86 2.91
CA GLU A 9 -39.12 9.20 2.67
C GLU A 9 -39.13 10.05 3.95
N GLU A 10 -40.19 9.97 4.75
CA GLU A 10 -40.28 10.64 6.06
C GLU A 10 -39.26 10.06 7.07
N LEU A 11 -38.96 8.76 7.00
CA LEU A 11 -37.92 8.14 7.83
C LEU A 11 -36.52 8.68 7.49
N SER A 12 -36.27 8.97 6.21
CA SER A 12 -35.01 9.54 5.73
C SER A 12 -34.83 11.02 6.10
N ALA A 13 -35.93 11.74 6.38
CA ALA A 13 -35.89 13.13 6.79
C ALA A 13 -35.67 13.30 8.31
N VAL A 14 -36.14 12.34 9.12
CA VAL A 14 -35.96 12.33 10.59
C VAL A 14 -34.61 11.71 10.99
N ALA A 15 -34.17 10.69 10.25
CA ALA A 15 -32.78 10.24 10.30
C ALA A 15 -31.95 11.31 9.59
N GLY A 16 -31.45 12.31 10.32
CA GLY A 16 -30.50 13.32 9.84
C GLY A 16 -29.17 12.71 9.36
N VAL A 17 -29.25 11.81 8.38
CA VAL A 17 -28.18 11.43 7.48
C VAL A 17 -28.26 12.45 6.36
N GLU A 18 -27.95 13.70 6.71
CA GLU A 18 -27.26 14.53 5.75
C GLU A 18 -26.08 13.67 5.28
N ALA A 19 -26.16 13.20 4.05
CA ALA A 19 -24.98 12.76 3.34
C ALA A 19 -24.08 13.98 3.35
N VAL A 20 -23.20 14.05 4.36
CA VAL A 20 -22.11 14.99 4.41
C VAL A 20 -21.35 14.67 3.15
N ALA A 21 -21.61 15.45 2.10
CA ALA A 21 -20.75 15.56 0.97
C ALA A 21 -19.46 16.12 1.58
N GLU A 22 -18.63 15.22 2.11
CA GLU A 22 -17.28 15.55 2.49
C GLU A 22 -16.71 16.21 1.25
N ASP A 23 -16.27 17.45 1.38
CA ASP A 23 -15.52 18.15 0.36
C ASP A 23 -14.39 17.20 -0.08
N ILE A 24 -14.63 16.50 -1.18
CA ILE A 24 -13.65 15.60 -1.76
C ILE A 24 -12.61 16.57 -2.28
N ILE A 25 -11.57 16.81 -1.50
CA ILE A 25 -10.42 17.58 -1.94
C ILE A 25 -9.93 16.85 -3.20
N ALA A 26 -10.27 17.41 -4.37
CA ALA A 26 -9.95 16.85 -5.67
C ALA A 26 -8.44 16.96 -5.82
N ARG A 27 -7.75 15.89 -5.44
CA ARG A 27 -6.32 15.80 -5.70
C ARG A 27 -6.13 15.68 -7.18
N GLU A 28 -5.23 16.47 -7.72
CA GLU A 28 -4.87 16.39 -9.12
C GLU A 28 -3.97 15.18 -9.38
N PRO A 29 -4.13 14.50 -10.52
CA PRO A 29 -3.24 13.42 -10.91
C PRO A 29 -1.85 13.97 -11.23
N VAL A 30 -0.82 13.39 -10.62
CA VAL A 30 0.58 13.76 -10.86
C VAL A 30 1.18 12.75 -11.85
N ARG A 31 1.39 13.22 -13.07
CA ARG A 31 1.97 12.45 -14.19
C ARG A 31 3.12 13.21 -14.80
N ASP A 32 4.18 12.50 -15.16
CA ASP A 32 5.29 13.06 -15.92
C ASP A 32 4.89 13.26 -17.40
N GLU A 33 5.74 13.95 -18.16
CA GLU A 33 5.60 14.17 -19.62
C GLU A 33 5.37 12.87 -20.41
N LEU A 34 5.86 11.74 -19.89
CA LEU A 34 5.77 10.42 -20.49
C LEU A 34 4.55 9.61 -20.00
N GLY A 35 3.60 10.25 -19.31
CA GLY A 35 2.39 9.63 -18.77
C GLY A 35 2.67 8.62 -17.66
N ARG A 36 3.79 8.76 -16.95
CA ARG A 36 4.20 7.86 -15.86
C ARG A 36 3.96 8.53 -14.51
N SER A 37 3.73 7.73 -13.49
CA SER A 37 3.68 8.22 -12.11
C SER A 37 4.80 7.60 -11.28
N TYR A 38 5.52 8.45 -10.56
CA TYR A 38 6.62 8.07 -9.70
C TYR A 38 6.19 7.97 -8.25
N ALA A 39 6.63 6.93 -7.56
CA ALA A 39 6.52 6.86 -6.10
C ALA A 39 7.68 6.10 -5.46
N THR A 40 7.87 6.36 -4.16
CA THR A 40 8.83 5.63 -3.34
C THR A 40 8.13 4.87 -2.22
N GLY A 41 8.47 3.59 -2.10
CA GLY A 41 8.06 2.72 -1.00
C GLY A 41 9.24 2.33 -0.11
N LYS A 42 8.98 2.11 1.18
CA LYS A 42 9.99 1.68 2.17
C LYS A 42 9.40 0.65 3.12
N ARG A 43 10.16 -0.39 3.45
CA ARG A 43 9.82 -1.36 4.50
C ARG A 43 11.09 -1.94 5.11
N LYS A 44 11.20 -1.93 6.44
CA LYS A 44 12.47 -2.22 7.13
C LYS A 44 13.59 -1.38 6.49
N ASP A 45 14.67 -2.02 6.07
CA ASP A 45 15.82 -1.37 5.40
C ASP A 45 15.69 -1.34 3.87
N ALA A 46 14.61 -1.88 3.31
CA ALA A 46 14.39 -1.90 1.87
C ALA A 46 13.74 -0.60 1.38
N VAL A 47 14.29 -0.04 0.30
CA VAL A 47 13.77 1.13 -0.40
C VAL A 47 13.47 0.74 -1.85
N ALA A 48 12.26 1.08 -2.32
CA ALA A 48 11.79 0.80 -3.65
C ALA A 48 11.41 2.12 -4.34
N ARG A 49 12.02 2.39 -5.49
CA ARG A 49 11.58 3.43 -6.43
C ARG A 49 10.73 2.76 -7.50
N VAL A 50 9.50 3.21 -7.68
CA VAL A 50 8.52 2.58 -8.56
C VAL A 50 8.02 3.60 -9.55
N TRP A 51 8.00 3.21 -10.82
CA TRP A 51 7.37 3.94 -11.91
C TRP A 51 6.22 3.08 -12.44
N ILE A 52 5.07 3.70 -12.61
CA ILE A 52 3.90 3.08 -13.22
C ILE A 52 3.61 3.78 -14.55
N LYS A 53 3.28 2.99 -15.56
CA LYS A 53 2.83 3.46 -16.89
C LYS A 53 1.61 2.62 -17.32
N PRO A 54 0.59 3.21 -17.97
CA PRO A 54 -0.45 2.42 -18.64
C PRO A 54 0.17 1.46 -19.66
N GLY A 55 -0.24 0.19 -19.63
CA GLY A 55 0.41 -0.86 -20.41
C GLY A 55 -0.28 -2.22 -20.27
N SER A 56 0.54 -3.27 -20.31
CA SER A 56 0.12 -4.68 -20.45
C SER A 56 0.21 -5.51 -19.16
N GLY A 57 0.42 -4.88 -18.01
CA GLY A 57 0.60 -5.59 -16.74
C GLY A 57 2.01 -6.11 -16.47
N LYS A 58 3.02 -5.71 -17.27
CA LYS A 58 4.39 -6.23 -17.13
C LYS A 58 5.09 -5.61 -15.92
N VAL A 59 5.58 -6.45 -15.02
CA VAL A 59 6.31 -6.03 -13.82
C VAL A 59 7.79 -6.40 -13.93
N THR A 60 8.64 -5.38 -14.00
CA THR A 60 10.10 -5.53 -14.04
C THR A 60 10.73 -4.97 -12.76
N VAL A 61 11.60 -5.75 -12.12
CA VAL A 61 12.28 -5.41 -10.86
C VAL A 61 13.80 -5.49 -11.06
N ASN A 62 14.51 -4.38 -10.91
CA ASN A 62 15.96 -4.29 -11.11
C ASN A 62 16.43 -4.84 -12.47
N GLY A 63 15.64 -4.61 -13.53
CA GLY A 63 15.94 -5.10 -14.89
C GLY A 63 15.68 -6.58 -15.12
N ARG A 64 15.04 -7.28 -14.18
CA ARG A 64 14.65 -8.69 -14.29
C ARG A 64 13.13 -8.83 -14.17
N GLU A 65 12.58 -9.88 -14.75
CA GLU A 65 11.15 -10.20 -14.57
C GLU A 65 10.81 -10.56 -13.12
N ILE A 66 9.57 -10.28 -12.72
CA ILE A 66 9.07 -10.55 -11.38
C ILE A 66 9.29 -12.00 -10.93
N ASN A 67 9.10 -12.96 -11.83
CA ASN A 67 9.22 -14.40 -11.54
C ASN A 67 10.67 -14.80 -11.22
N VAL A 68 11.63 -14.17 -11.91
CA VAL A 68 13.07 -14.43 -11.72
C VAL A 68 13.58 -13.74 -10.47
N TYR A 69 13.14 -12.51 -10.19
CA TYR A 69 13.61 -11.75 -9.03
C TYR A 69 12.98 -12.26 -7.72
N PHE A 70 11.68 -12.50 -7.72
CA PHE A 70 10.93 -13.03 -6.58
C PHE A 70 10.57 -14.50 -6.83
N ALA A 71 11.50 -15.41 -6.56
CA ALA A 71 11.31 -16.84 -6.79
C ALA A 71 10.13 -17.46 -6.00
N ARG A 72 9.72 -16.84 -4.87
CA ARG A 72 8.61 -17.34 -4.05
C ARG A 72 7.27 -16.76 -4.53
N PRO A 73 6.25 -17.59 -4.83
CA PRO A 73 4.96 -17.12 -5.35
C PRO A 73 4.23 -16.21 -4.36
N VAL A 74 4.40 -16.43 -3.05
CA VAL A 74 3.84 -15.58 -2.00
C VAL A 74 4.32 -14.13 -2.13
N LEU A 75 5.58 -13.90 -2.54
CA LEU A 75 6.10 -12.55 -2.72
C LEU A 75 5.51 -11.88 -3.97
N GLN A 76 5.28 -12.65 -5.03
CA GLN A 76 4.63 -12.17 -6.26
C GLN A 76 3.17 -11.77 -5.98
N MET A 77 2.46 -12.57 -5.19
CA MET A 77 1.09 -12.28 -4.76
C MET A 77 0.99 -10.95 -3.99
N ILE A 78 1.96 -10.64 -3.13
CA ILE A 78 2.02 -9.36 -2.40
C ILE A 78 2.11 -8.16 -3.35
N LEU A 79 2.82 -8.29 -4.48
CA LEU A 79 2.91 -7.22 -5.48
C LEU A 79 1.61 -7.03 -6.27
N ARG A 80 0.81 -8.09 -6.44
CA ARG A 80 -0.48 -8.07 -7.16
C ARG A 80 -1.63 -7.47 -6.33
N GLN A 81 -1.59 -7.63 -5.01
CA GLN A 81 -2.61 -7.08 -4.09
C GLN A 81 -3.08 -5.64 -4.37
N PRO A 82 -2.20 -4.64 -4.58
CA PRO A 82 -2.66 -3.28 -4.87
C PRO A 82 -3.51 -3.18 -6.14
N PHE A 83 -3.18 -3.95 -7.19
CA PHE A 83 -3.94 -3.97 -8.44
C PHE A 83 -5.30 -4.66 -8.29
N GLN A 84 -5.36 -5.71 -7.47
CA GLN A 84 -6.61 -6.40 -7.12
C GLN A 84 -7.60 -5.47 -6.45
N ILE A 85 -7.14 -4.66 -5.51
CA ILE A 85 -8.01 -3.76 -4.74
C ILE A 85 -8.45 -2.56 -5.56
N SER A 86 -7.59 -2.06 -6.46
CA SER A 86 -7.97 -0.98 -7.37
C SER A 86 -8.80 -1.47 -8.58
N GLY A 87 -8.93 -2.78 -8.80
CA GLY A 87 -9.58 -3.32 -10.00
C GLY A 87 -8.82 -2.99 -11.29
N THR A 88 -7.52 -2.70 -11.19
CA THR A 88 -6.67 -2.28 -12.32
C THR A 88 -5.63 -3.35 -12.68
N GLU A 89 -6.00 -4.61 -12.53
CA GLU A 89 -5.19 -5.74 -13.00
C GLU A 89 -4.92 -5.62 -14.50
N ASP A 90 -3.69 -5.93 -14.90
CA ASP A 90 -3.20 -5.94 -16.29
C ASP A 90 -3.27 -4.61 -17.07
N GLN A 91 -3.65 -3.50 -16.43
CA GLN A 91 -3.73 -2.18 -17.06
C GLN A 91 -2.42 -1.37 -17.00
N PHE A 92 -1.49 -1.76 -16.12
CA PHE A 92 -0.32 -0.98 -15.78
C PHE A 92 0.97 -1.79 -15.85
N ASP A 93 1.95 -1.28 -16.59
CA ASP A 93 3.33 -1.75 -16.52
C ASP A 93 4.05 -1.08 -15.34
N VAL A 94 4.86 -1.86 -14.63
CA VAL A 94 5.59 -1.43 -13.44
C VAL A 94 7.08 -1.61 -13.63
N TYR A 95 7.82 -0.53 -13.42
CA TYR A 95 9.28 -0.54 -13.38
C TYR A 95 9.75 -0.19 -11.96
N ALA A 96 10.24 -1.20 -11.23
CA ALA A 96 10.72 -1.04 -9.87
C ALA A 96 12.24 -1.17 -9.78
N THR A 97 12.88 -0.20 -9.13
CA THR A 97 14.28 -0.31 -8.68
C THR A 97 14.31 -0.44 -7.17
N VAL A 98 14.85 -1.53 -6.65
CA VAL A 98 14.91 -1.82 -5.21
C VAL A 98 16.34 -1.95 -4.71
N LYS A 99 16.61 -1.42 -3.52
CA LYS A 99 17.90 -1.53 -2.82
C LYS A 99 17.68 -1.75 -1.33
N GLY A 100 18.59 -2.47 -0.70
CA GLY A 100 18.58 -2.74 0.75
C GLY A 100 17.62 -3.85 1.20
N GLY A 101 17.76 -4.27 2.46
CA GLY A 101 16.95 -5.32 3.08
C GLY A 101 17.07 -6.69 2.41
N GLY A 102 16.10 -7.57 2.67
CA GLY A 102 15.96 -8.87 2.00
C GLY A 102 14.70 -8.94 1.13
N LEU A 103 14.51 -10.05 0.38
CA LEU A 103 13.44 -10.21 -0.60
C LEU A 103 12.04 -9.91 -0.08
N SER A 104 11.70 -10.36 1.13
CA SER A 104 10.40 -10.08 1.75
C SER A 104 10.20 -8.59 2.11
N GLY A 105 11.26 -7.93 2.57
CA GLY A 105 11.24 -6.49 2.83
C GLY A 105 11.10 -5.69 1.54
N GLN A 106 11.82 -6.10 0.49
CA GLN A 106 11.75 -5.50 -0.84
C GLN A 106 10.36 -5.65 -1.46
N ALA A 107 9.75 -6.83 -1.43
CA ALA A 107 8.39 -7.04 -1.93
C ALA A 107 7.37 -6.12 -1.23
N GLY A 108 7.48 -5.99 0.09
CA GLY A 108 6.64 -5.05 0.85
C GLY A 108 6.90 -3.57 0.52
N ALA A 109 8.15 -3.19 0.27
CA ALA A 109 8.48 -1.85 -0.17
C ALA A 109 7.92 -1.56 -1.57
N VAL A 110 8.01 -2.51 -2.51
CA VAL A 110 7.45 -2.37 -3.86
C VAL A 110 5.93 -2.24 -3.82
N LYS A 111 5.23 -3.10 -3.06
CA LYS A 111 3.78 -2.99 -2.84
C LYS A 111 3.38 -1.58 -2.38
N HIS A 112 4.08 -1.04 -1.39
CA HIS A 112 3.81 0.29 -0.87
C HIS A 112 4.11 1.40 -1.90
N GLY A 113 5.16 1.23 -2.71
CA GLY A 113 5.48 2.12 -3.81
C GLY A 113 4.41 2.11 -4.91
N ILE A 114 3.97 0.92 -5.34
CA ILE A 114 2.89 0.75 -6.33
C ILE A 114 1.62 1.44 -5.87
N SER A 115 1.22 1.21 -4.61
CA SER A 115 0.00 1.79 -4.05
C SER A 115 0.01 3.31 -4.06
N LYS A 116 1.17 3.93 -3.78
CA LYS A 116 1.33 5.39 -3.87
C LYS A 116 1.32 5.88 -5.31
N ALA A 117 1.98 5.18 -6.22
CA ALA A 117 2.01 5.57 -7.62
C ALA A 117 0.62 5.48 -8.26
N LEU A 118 -0.18 4.45 -7.95
CA LEU A 118 -1.57 4.32 -8.39
C LEU A 118 -2.42 5.49 -7.88
N GLN A 119 -2.26 5.87 -6.62
CA GLN A 119 -2.98 6.99 -6.03
C GLN A 119 -2.60 8.36 -6.63
N LEU A 120 -1.37 8.50 -7.14
CA LEU A 120 -0.93 9.70 -7.85
C LEU A 120 -1.42 9.71 -9.29
N TYR A 121 -1.52 8.53 -9.91
CA TYR A 121 -2.01 8.38 -11.28
C TYR A 121 -3.51 8.62 -11.38
N ASP A 122 -4.28 8.02 -10.46
CA ASP A 122 -5.72 8.18 -10.29
C ASP A 122 -6.06 8.43 -8.80
N PRO A 123 -6.34 9.69 -8.45
CA PRO A 123 -6.71 10.11 -7.10
C PRO A 123 -7.97 9.43 -6.53
N SER A 124 -8.88 8.95 -7.38
CA SER A 124 -10.12 8.28 -6.95
C SER A 124 -9.84 6.96 -6.22
N LEU A 125 -8.77 6.26 -6.61
CA LEU A 125 -8.36 4.97 -6.04
C LEU A 125 -7.88 5.08 -4.59
N ARG A 126 -7.65 6.30 -4.08
CA ARG A 126 -7.16 6.50 -2.71
C ARG A 126 -8.09 5.89 -1.67
N GLY A 127 -9.41 6.02 -1.83
CA GLY A 127 -10.38 5.53 -0.86
C GLY A 127 -10.20 4.03 -0.60
N ALA A 128 -10.25 3.24 -1.68
CA ALA A 128 -10.06 1.79 -1.64
C ALA A 128 -8.67 1.40 -1.09
N LEU A 129 -7.60 2.04 -1.57
CA LEU A 129 -6.22 1.73 -1.14
C LEU A 129 -5.95 2.12 0.32
N LYS A 130 -6.60 3.17 0.83
CA LYS A 130 -6.52 3.59 2.24
C LYS A 130 -7.27 2.61 3.13
N ALA A 131 -8.48 2.21 2.75
CA ALA A 131 -9.29 1.24 3.49
C ALA A 131 -8.57 -0.11 3.61
N ALA A 132 -7.89 -0.55 2.55
CA ALA A 132 -7.07 -1.76 2.57
C ALA A 132 -5.72 -1.64 3.33
N GLY A 133 -5.38 -0.45 3.83
CA GLY A 133 -4.16 -0.21 4.60
C GLY A 133 -2.86 -0.20 3.77
N PHE A 134 -2.91 -0.03 2.45
CA PHE A 134 -1.73 -0.11 1.59
C PHE A 134 -0.95 1.21 1.50
N LEU A 135 -1.60 2.31 1.83
CA LEU A 135 -0.99 3.64 1.91
C LEU A 135 -0.23 3.88 3.23
N THR A 136 -0.45 3.04 4.24
CA THR A 136 0.28 3.12 5.51
C THR A 136 1.61 2.40 5.38
N ARG A 137 2.70 3.08 5.73
CA ARG A 137 4.03 2.45 5.79
C ARG A 137 4.10 1.53 7.01
N ASP A 138 4.56 0.29 6.80
CA ASP A 138 4.95 -0.58 7.92
C ASP A 138 6.18 0.00 8.63
N SER A 139 5.97 0.53 9.84
CA SER A 139 6.97 1.21 10.65
C SER A 139 7.92 0.26 11.38
N ARG A 140 7.67 -1.05 11.35
CA ARG A 140 8.47 -2.04 12.08
C ARG A 140 9.90 -2.11 11.50
N VAL A 141 10.87 -1.87 12.37
CA VAL A 141 12.31 -1.99 12.10
C VAL A 141 12.93 -2.92 13.17
N VAL A 142 14.05 -3.55 12.85
CA VAL A 142 14.74 -4.45 13.79
C VAL A 142 15.23 -3.64 14.99
N GLU A 143 14.80 -4.05 16.20
CA GLU A 143 15.31 -3.45 17.43
C GLU A 143 16.81 -3.73 17.59
N ARG A 144 17.57 -2.71 17.99
CA ARG A 144 19.00 -2.87 18.30
C ARG A 144 19.23 -3.85 19.46
N LYS A 145 20.42 -4.45 19.50
CA LYS A 145 20.89 -5.20 20.67
C LYS A 145 21.03 -4.24 21.87
N LYS A 146 20.52 -4.66 23.03
CA LYS A 146 20.67 -3.95 24.30
C LYS A 146 21.81 -4.59 25.10
N TYR A 147 22.55 -3.79 25.86
CA TYR A 147 23.62 -4.31 26.73
C TYR A 147 23.03 -5.24 27.80
N GLY A 148 23.83 -6.18 28.29
CA GLY A 148 23.38 -7.20 29.26
C GLY A 148 22.37 -8.22 28.71
N LYS A 149 22.03 -8.18 27.42
CA LYS A 149 21.11 -9.12 26.76
C LYS A 149 21.76 -9.82 25.58
N ALA A 150 21.36 -11.07 25.33
CA ALA A 150 21.83 -11.86 24.21
C ALA A 150 21.28 -11.33 22.87
N LYS A 151 20.05 -10.81 22.85
CA LYS A 151 19.41 -10.14 21.69
C LYS A 151 18.66 -8.89 22.16
N ALA A 152 17.80 -8.30 21.32
CA ALA A 152 17.01 -7.10 21.68
C ALA A 152 16.22 -7.28 23.00
N ARG A 153 15.64 -8.47 23.23
CA ARG A 153 14.84 -8.78 24.43
C ARG A 153 15.32 -10.01 25.21
N LYS A 154 15.92 -11.01 24.54
CA LYS A 154 16.40 -12.26 25.15
C LYS A 154 17.47 -11.99 26.21
N SER A 155 17.17 -12.24 27.47
CA SER A 155 18.12 -12.23 28.59
C SER A 155 18.85 -13.56 28.69
N PHE A 156 19.99 -13.55 29.40
CA PHE A 156 20.59 -14.78 29.91
C PHE A 156 19.74 -15.35 31.05
N GLN A 157 19.96 -16.62 31.40
CA GLN A 157 19.30 -17.25 32.54
C GLN A 157 19.72 -16.53 33.84
N PHE A 158 18.75 -16.15 34.66
CA PHE A 158 19.00 -15.54 35.97
C PHE A 158 19.11 -16.63 37.04
N SER A 159 20.17 -16.60 37.85
CA SER A 159 20.29 -17.41 39.07
C SER A 159 19.89 -16.57 40.27
N LYS A 160 18.91 -17.04 41.05
CA LYS A 160 18.34 -16.33 42.21
C LYS A 160 19.09 -16.57 43.53
N ARG A 161 20.02 -17.54 43.55
CA ARG A 161 20.71 -18.01 44.76
C ARG A 161 21.43 -16.89 45.49
#